data_AF-W9PGT2-F1
#
_entry.id   AF-W9PGT2-F1
#
_cell.length_a   1.000
_cell.length_b   1.000
_cell.length_c   1.000
_cell.angle_alpha   90.00
_cell.angle_beta   90.00
_cell.angle_gamma   90.00
#
_symmetry.space_group_name_H-M   'P 1'
#
loop_
_entity.id
_entity.type
_entity.pdbx_description
1 polymer ?
#
loop_
_entity_poly.entity_id
_entity_poly.type
_entity_poly.pdbx_seq_one_letter_code
_entity_poly.pdbx_strand_id
1 'polypeptide(L)'
;MEFPPEKEHRKSPDDDVENLPHSDVPRPTQQDLLQRSLSARQVQMIAIGGTIGTGLFLGTGKSLATGGPASILIAYAIVGAIVFTTMLALGEMAAFIPVAGSFCTFAGRFVDDAFGFALTWNYWFNDAVSTASDLVALQLVLQYWTDNFPGWALSLIFWVVLIGVNIISVKAYGELEYWLSLLKVITIVVFIVMGIVVNCGGNETGEYIGGKYWHIPGAPFVGGIGGFASVFVTASFAYGGTESIAITAGETKDPTRNLPKVVKNVFWRIILFYLLSILLIGLNVPYNYPDLNSKETRTSPFTIVFEMTGAKAAGSVINAVILTSVLSAGNHALFAGVRLMYTLAIEGHAPKVLGKLNRNRVPWVAVLVTGFVAGLCFGSSFIGAGDLWNWLQNIVGVSNQLSWISIGITSIRFRQALALQGKTHLLPFKNWTYPYGPWICVILNSFLVLVQGWSCFSPKFDGVSFVSFYIELPVMLLMFVVWKLVKKTKFVGLSEMDLETDVHTIEEKVTEETGWKTKVKNVVTWLF
;
A
#
# COMPACT_ATOMS: atom_id res chain seq x y z
N MET A 1 15.57 78.90 0.92
CA MET A 1 14.47 78.28 1.68
C MET A 1 14.17 76.97 1.00
N GLU A 2 14.62 75.90 1.64
CA GLU A 2 14.47 74.51 1.21
C GLU A 2 13.00 74.10 1.22
N PHE A 3 12.57 73.43 0.14
CA PHE A 3 11.35 72.63 0.11
C PHE A 3 11.69 71.21 0.59
N PRO A 4 10.80 70.55 1.37
CA PRO A 4 11.10 69.27 2.00
C PRO A 4 11.09 68.10 1.00
N PRO A 5 11.81 66.99 1.27
CA PRO A 5 11.84 65.84 0.39
C PRO A 5 10.54 65.02 0.46
N GLU A 6 10.17 64.52 -0.70
CA GLU A 6 9.03 63.65 -0.98
C GLU A 6 9.17 62.29 -0.26
N LYS A 7 8.08 61.79 0.32
CA LYS A 7 8.05 60.49 1.02
C LYS A 7 8.22 59.36 -0.01
N GLU A 8 9.28 58.56 0.15
CA GLU A 8 9.45 57.29 -0.57
C GLU A 8 8.27 56.34 -0.32
N HIS A 9 7.53 56.01 -1.38
CA HIS A 9 6.69 54.83 -1.42
C HIS A 9 7.59 53.59 -1.42
N ARG A 10 7.55 52.81 -0.34
CA ARG A 10 8.07 51.43 -0.31
C ARG A 10 7.36 50.61 -1.39
N LYS A 11 8.08 50.27 -2.46
CA LYS A 11 7.67 49.23 -3.43
C LYS A 11 7.56 47.88 -2.70
N SER A 12 6.48 47.17 -2.98
CA SER A 12 6.30 45.75 -2.64
C SER A 12 7.29 44.88 -3.44
N PRO A 13 7.72 43.71 -2.92
CA PRO A 13 8.70 42.86 -3.60
C PRO A 13 8.22 42.18 -4.90
N ASP A 14 6.99 42.46 -5.35
CA ASP A 14 6.33 41.75 -6.46
C ASP A 14 6.50 42.44 -7.83
N ASP A 15 7.09 43.65 -7.90
CA ASP A 15 7.13 44.43 -9.16
C ASP A 15 8.42 44.23 -10.00
N ASP A 16 9.40 43.45 -9.55
CA ASP A 16 10.70 43.30 -10.25
C ASP A 16 10.90 41.95 -10.98
N VAL A 17 9.82 41.19 -11.24
CA VAL A 17 9.92 39.87 -11.91
C VAL A 17 9.84 39.93 -13.44
N GLU A 18 9.65 41.11 -14.04
CA GLU A 18 9.25 41.15 -15.47
C GLU A 18 10.37 41.30 -16.51
N ASN A 19 11.66 41.25 -16.17
CA ASN A 19 12.72 41.27 -17.20
C ASN A 19 14.01 40.54 -16.80
N LEU A 20 13.98 39.21 -16.78
CA LEU A 20 15.21 38.38 -16.84
C LEU A 20 15.11 37.37 -18.00
N PRO A 21 16.20 37.17 -18.77
CA PRO A 21 16.21 36.32 -19.94
C PRO A 21 15.90 34.87 -19.56
N HIS A 22 15.04 34.21 -20.35
CA HIS A 22 14.60 32.84 -20.20
C HIS A 22 15.78 31.87 -20.02
N SER A 23 16.11 31.55 -18.78
CA SER A 23 16.87 30.34 -18.43
C SER A 23 15.89 29.17 -18.42
N ASP A 24 16.20 28.11 -19.16
CA ASP A 24 15.51 26.81 -19.23
C ASP A 24 15.55 26.07 -17.87
N VAL A 25 14.95 26.65 -16.85
CA VAL A 25 14.63 25.98 -15.59
C VAL A 25 13.21 25.46 -15.74
N PRO A 26 12.97 24.14 -15.68
CA PRO A 26 11.62 23.60 -15.68
C PRO A 26 10.83 24.31 -14.57
N ARG A 27 9.70 24.95 -14.92
CA ARG A 27 8.81 25.52 -13.90
C ARG A 27 8.42 24.37 -12.97
N PRO A 28 8.60 24.49 -11.64
CA PRO A 28 8.18 23.44 -10.73
C PRO A 28 6.69 23.19 -10.96
N THR A 29 6.33 21.95 -11.30
CA THR A 29 4.93 21.54 -11.35
C THR A 29 4.31 21.78 -9.96
N GLN A 30 3.03 22.14 -9.85
CA GLN A 30 2.41 22.41 -8.53
C GLN A 30 2.50 21.21 -7.56
N GLN A 31 2.73 20.01 -8.09
CA GLN A 31 3.03 18.79 -7.33
C GLN A 31 4.34 18.90 -6.52
N ASP A 32 5.29 19.73 -6.95
CA ASP A 32 6.61 19.93 -6.34
C ASP A 32 6.62 20.87 -5.12
N LEU A 33 5.43 21.34 -4.69
CA LEU A 33 5.27 22.25 -3.54
C LEU A 33 5.20 21.53 -2.18
N LEU A 34 5.19 20.20 -2.16
CA LEU A 34 5.26 19.40 -0.93
C LEU A 34 6.67 19.44 -0.34
N GLN A 35 6.76 19.36 1.00
CA GLN A 35 8.05 19.50 1.68
C GLN A 35 8.90 18.22 1.52
N ARG A 36 10.00 18.32 0.76
CA ARG A 36 11.04 17.27 0.64
C ARG A 36 11.86 17.12 1.93
N SER A 37 11.24 16.61 2.99
CA SER A 37 11.81 16.56 4.35
C SER A 37 12.11 15.16 4.87
N LEU A 38 11.72 14.11 4.15
CA LEU A 38 11.97 12.72 4.52
C LEU A 38 13.35 12.26 4.04
N SER A 39 14.11 11.62 4.93
CA SER A 39 15.38 10.99 4.57
C SER A 39 15.16 9.71 3.78
N ALA A 40 16.16 9.30 2.97
CA ALA A 40 16.08 8.06 2.18
C ALA A 40 15.85 6.79 3.03
N ARG A 41 16.30 6.79 4.29
CA ARG A 41 16.04 5.70 5.24
C ARG A 41 14.60 5.70 5.73
N GLN A 42 14.04 6.87 6.01
CA GLN A 42 12.63 7.01 6.37
C GLN A 42 11.73 6.57 5.23
N VAL A 43 11.99 7.02 4.00
CA VAL A 43 11.18 6.60 2.83
C VAL A 43 11.21 5.08 2.65
N GLN A 44 12.37 4.44 2.79
CA GLN A 44 12.47 2.97 2.71
C GLN A 44 11.72 2.27 3.84
N MET A 45 11.78 2.78 5.07
CA MET A 45 11.06 2.17 6.19
C MET A 45 9.57 2.47 6.18
N ILE A 46 9.13 3.61 5.66
CA ILE A 46 7.72 3.91 5.38
C ILE A 46 7.21 2.91 4.34
N ALA A 47 7.98 2.71 3.27
CA ALA A 47 7.70 1.74 2.20
C ALA A 47 7.63 0.28 2.69
N ILE A 48 8.43 -0.10 3.69
CA ILE A 48 8.39 -1.42 4.31
C ILE A 48 7.21 -1.53 5.27
N GLY A 49 7.04 -0.53 6.15
CA GLY A 49 5.98 -0.46 7.16
C GLY A 49 4.58 -0.47 6.60
N GLY A 50 4.37 0.28 5.51
CA GLY A 50 3.08 0.38 4.83
C GLY A 50 2.59 -0.95 4.24
N THR A 51 3.51 -1.86 3.93
CA THR A 51 3.18 -3.20 3.40
C THR A 51 3.08 -4.26 4.47
N ILE A 52 3.34 -3.97 5.74
CA ILE A 52 3.28 -4.94 6.83
C ILE A 52 2.25 -4.42 7.83
N GLY A 53 1.08 -5.05 7.86
CA GLY A 53 -0.04 -4.54 8.65
C GLY A 53 -1.07 -5.61 8.98
N THR A 54 -2.30 -5.15 9.18
CA THR A 54 -3.45 -5.96 9.57
C THR A 54 -3.74 -7.11 8.62
N GLY A 55 -3.47 -6.95 7.32
CA GLY A 55 -3.65 -8.02 6.34
C GLY A 55 -2.77 -9.25 6.62
N LEU A 56 -1.52 -9.04 7.03
CA LEU A 56 -0.63 -10.14 7.41
C LEU A 56 -0.97 -10.69 8.81
N PHE A 57 -1.12 -9.82 9.82
CA PHE A 57 -1.29 -10.28 11.20
C PHE A 57 -2.68 -10.83 11.51
N LEU A 58 -3.75 -10.20 11.00
CA LEU A 58 -5.13 -10.61 11.26
C LEU A 58 -5.72 -11.39 10.07
N GLY A 59 -5.45 -10.94 8.84
CA GLY A 59 -6.00 -11.57 7.63
C GLY A 59 -5.57 -13.02 7.44
N THR A 60 -4.34 -13.38 7.85
CA THR A 60 -3.86 -14.76 7.74
C THR A 60 -4.64 -15.76 8.58
N GLY A 61 -5.23 -15.35 9.71
CA GLY A 61 -6.07 -16.23 10.54
C GLY A 61 -7.33 -16.65 9.80
N LYS A 62 -8.07 -15.67 9.27
CA LYS A 62 -9.23 -15.90 8.40
C LYS A 62 -8.87 -16.77 7.20
N SER A 63 -7.80 -16.41 6.47
CA SER A 63 -7.38 -17.16 5.28
C SER A 63 -7.00 -18.61 5.58
N LEU A 64 -6.32 -18.85 6.71
CA LEU A 64 -5.98 -20.21 7.14
C LEU A 64 -7.25 -20.99 7.49
N ALA A 65 -8.20 -20.39 8.21
CA ALA A 65 -9.43 -21.06 8.61
C ALA A 65 -10.34 -21.40 7.42
N THR A 66 -10.48 -20.49 6.45
CA THR A 66 -11.40 -20.66 5.32
C THR A 66 -10.80 -21.46 4.18
N GLY A 67 -9.50 -21.30 3.91
CA GLY A 67 -8.82 -21.91 2.77
C GLY A 67 -7.92 -23.10 3.13
N GLY A 68 -7.44 -23.17 4.36
CA GLY A 68 -6.48 -24.20 4.78
C GLY A 68 -5.02 -23.87 4.44
N PRO A 69 -4.08 -24.68 4.95
CA PRO A 69 -2.65 -24.37 4.91
C PRO A 69 -2.04 -24.37 3.49
N ALA A 70 -2.52 -25.20 2.57
CA ALA A 70 -2.03 -25.14 1.18
C ALA A 70 -2.65 -23.97 0.41
N SER A 71 -3.95 -23.71 0.57
CA SER A 71 -4.61 -22.60 -0.13
C SER A 71 -3.99 -21.26 0.23
N ILE A 72 -3.75 -21.02 1.53
CA ILE A 72 -3.13 -19.76 1.98
C ILE A 72 -1.73 -19.58 1.39
N LEU A 73 -0.90 -20.62 1.39
CA LEU A 73 0.45 -20.54 0.84
C LEU A 73 0.44 -20.30 -0.68
N ILE A 74 -0.37 -21.06 -1.41
CA ILE A 74 -0.45 -20.97 -2.88
C ILE A 74 -1.05 -19.62 -3.30
N ALA A 75 -2.14 -19.17 -2.68
CA ALA A 75 -2.78 -17.92 -3.03
C ALA A 75 -1.85 -16.72 -2.76
N TYR A 76 -1.16 -16.68 -1.62
CA TYR A 76 -0.18 -15.62 -1.33
C TYR A 76 1.05 -15.70 -2.23
N ALA A 77 1.46 -16.88 -2.70
CA ALA A 77 2.52 -17.00 -3.70
C ALA A 77 2.10 -16.45 -5.07
N ILE A 78 0.88 -16.76 -5.52
CA ILE A 78 0.32 -16.23 -6.77
C ILE A 78 0.19 -14.71 -6.70
N VAL A 79 -0.45 -14.18 -5.66
CA VAL A 79 -0.61 -12.72 -5.49
C VAL A 79 0.74 -12.04 -5.32
N GLY A 80 1.68 -12.64 -4.56
CA GLY A 80 3.04 -12.12 -4.46
C GLY A 80 3.77 -12.04 -5.81
N ALA A 81 3.63 -13.06 -6.67
CA ALA A 81 4.19 -13.03 -8.01
C ALA A 81 3.56 -11.93 -8.90
N ILE A 82 2.25 -11.72 -8.79
CA ILE A 82 1.53 -10.64 -9.46
C ILE A 82 2.05 -9.28 -8.99
N VAL A 83 2.17 -9.07 -7.68
CA VAL A 83 2.67 -7.83 -7.08
C VAL A 83 4.10 -7.57 -7.52
N PHE A 84 4.95 -8.60 -7.57
CA PHE A 84 6.32 -8.45 -8.04
C PHE A 84 6.40 -8.01 -9.51
N THR A 85 5.61 -8.62 -10.40
CA THR A 85 5.56 -8.18 -11.81
C THR A 85 4.98 -6.78 -11.97
N THR A 86 4.00 -6.42 -11.14
CA THR A 86 3.43 -5.07 -11.05
C THR A 86 4.47 -4.03 -10.63
N MET A 87 5.26 -4.33 -9.59
CA MET A 87 6.31 -3.44 -9.11
C MET A 87 7.45 -3.28 -10.12
N LEU A 88 7.79 -4.32 -10.89
CA LEU A 88 8.76 -4.20 -11.99
C LEU A 88 8.25 -3.27 -13.10
N ALA A 89 6.96 -3.36 -13.45
CA ALA A 89 6.32 -2.49 -14.43
C ALA A 89 6.25 -1.04 -13.93
N LEU A 90 5.85 -0.84 -12.68
CA LEU A 90 5.80 0.47 -12.04
C LEU A 90 7.18 1.11 -11.90
N GLY A 91 8.17 0.34 -11.46
CA GLY A 91 9.55 0.79 -11.31
C GLY A 91 10.18 1.26 -12.61
N GLU A 92 9.85 0.62 -13.73
CA GLU A 92 10.32 1.03 -15.06
C GLU A 92 9.73 2.38 -15.47
N MET A 93 8.43 2.59 -15.29
CA MET A 93 7.77 3.86 -15.60
C MET A 93 8.26 4.98 -14.68
N ALA A 94 8.33 4.74 -13.37
CA ALA A 94 8.70 5.74 -12.39
C ALA A 94 10.20 6.06 -12.35
N ALA A 95 11.08 5.14 -12.80
CA ALA A 95 12.48 5.48 -13.04
C ALA A 95 12.66 6.33 -14.30
N PHE A 96 11.77 6.21 -15.29
CA PHE A 96 11.81 7.01 -16.51
C PHE A 96 11.22 8.42 -16.30
N ILE A 97 10.06 8.51 -15.63
CA ILE A 97 9.35 9.76 -15.30
C ILE A 97 9.08 9.80 -13.79
N PRO A 98 10.01 10.34 -12.98
CA PRO A 98 9.87 10.41 -11.54
C PRO A 98 8.95 11.56 -11.10
N VAL A 99 7.64 11.43 -11.35
CA VAL A 99 6.62 12.41 -10.94
C VAL A 99 5.88 11.98 -9.67
N ALA A 100 5.44 12.96 -8.88
CA ALA A 100 4.55 12.72 -7.75
C ALA A 100 3.16 12.25 -8.24
N GLY A 101 2.48 11.41 -7.45
CA GLY A 101 1.23 10.74 -7.87
C GLY A 101 1.46 9.41 -8.62
N SER A 102 2.67 9.20 -9.18
CA SER A 102 3.13 7.90 -9.68
C SER A 102 2.19 7.27 -10.71
N PHE A 103 1.75 6.03 -10.47
CA PHE A 103 0.90 5.27 -11.39
C PHE A 103 -0.48 5.90 -11.66
N CYS A 104 -1.00 6.70 -10.72
CA CYS A 104 -2.23 7.46 -10.92
C CYS A 104 -2.04 8.50 -12.03
N THR A 105 -0.94 9.25 -11.99
CA THR A 105 -0.54 10.22 -13.01
C THR A 105 -0.24 9.52 -14.35
N PHE A 106 0.45 8.36 -14.32
CA PHE A 106 0.76 7.60 -15.54
C PHE A 106 -0.49 7.07 -16.25
N ALA A 107 -1.52 6.68 -15.50
CA ALA A 107 -2.79 6.22 -16.07
C ALA A 107 -3.46 7.34 -16.88
N GLY A 108 -3.47 8.57 -16.37
CA GLY A 108 -3.94 9.75 -17.12
C GLY A 108 -3.07 10.05 -18.35
N ARG A 109 -1.75 10.06 -18.16
CA ARG A 109 -0.77 10.45 -19.19
C ARG A 109 -0.64 9.44 -20.35
N PHE A 110 -0.72 8.14 -20.08
CA PHE A 110 -0.45 7.10 -21.10
C PHE A 110 -1.71 6.37 -21.58
N VAL A 111 -2.84 6.50 -20.88
CA VAL A 111 -4.09 5.82 -21.24
C VAL A 111 -5.15 6.83 -21.65
N ASP A 112 -5.77 7.53 -20.69
CA ASP A 112 -6.85 8.50 -20.87
C ASP A 112 -7.03 9.27 -19.55
N ASP A 113 -7.30 10.57 -19.61
CA ASP A 113 -7.56 11.41 -18.42
C ASP A 113 -8.71 10.86 -17.54
N ALA A 114 -9.77 10.31 -18.13
CA ALA A 114 -10.86 9.66 -17.37
C ALA A 114 -10.41 8.38 -16.66
N PHE A 115 -9.43 7.67 -17.22
CA PHE A 115 -8.88 6.48 -16.60
C PHE A 115 -8.01 6.86 -15.39
N GLY A 116 -7.18 7.90 -15.54
CA GLY A 116 -6.45 8.52 -14.43
C GLY A 116 -7.38 9.01 -13.32
N PHE A 117 -8.45 9.73 -13.67
CA PHE A 117 -9.47 10.18 -12.72
C PHE A 117 -10.08 9.03 -11.91
N ALA A 118 -10.59 8.00 -12.60
CA ALA A 118 -11.26 6.88 -11.94
C ALA A 118 -10.31 6.07 -11.05
N LEU A 119 -9.08 5.82 -11.53
CA LEU A 119 -8.06 5.13 -10.76
C LEU A 119 -7.65 5.90 -9.51
N THR A 120 -7.40 7.20 -9.64
CA THR A 120 -6.92 8.03 -8.52
C THR A 120 -7.97 8.15 -7.43
N TRP A 121 -9.25 8.31 -7.79
CA TRP A 121 -10.35 8.27 -6.82
C TRP A 121 -10.55 6.90 -6.18
N ASN A 122 -10.44 5.82 -6.95
CA ASN A 122 -10.51 4.46 -6.40
C ASN A 122 -9.39 4.24 -5.37
N TYR A 123 -8.15 4.61 -5.70
CA TYR A 123 -7.01 4.41 -4.82
C TYR A 123 -7.00 5.39 -3.62
N TRP A 124 -7.53 6.61 -3.78
CA TRP A 124 -7.77 7.47 -2.62
C TRP A 124 -8.82 6.88 -1.66
N PHE A 125 -9.92 6.35 -2.21
CA PHE A 125 -10.97 5.73 -1.40
C PHE A 125 -10.45 4.47 -0.70
N ASN A 126 -9.62 3.67 -1.39
CA ASN A 126 -8.88 2.57 -0.82
C ASN A 126 -8.12 2.97 0.44
N ASP A 127 -7.30 4.02 0.37
CA ASP A 127 -6.53 4.51 1.51
C ASP A 127 -7.44 4.95 2.67
N ALA A 128 -8.54 5.64 2.40
CA ALA A 128 -9.51 6.03 3.43
C ALA A 128 -10.19 4.83 4.10
N VAL A 129 -10.60 3.84 3.31
CA VAL A 129 -11.23 2.59 3.79
C VAL A 129 -10.20 1.72 4.52
N SER A 130 -8.95 1.71 4.07
CA SER A 130 -7.85 1.01 4.72
C SER A 130 -7.57 1.58 6.10
N THR A 131 -7.50 2.91 6.24
CA THR A 131 -7.43 3.57 7.55
C THR A 131 -8.62 3.16 8.44
N ALA A 132 -9.83 3.12 7.91
CA ALA A 132 -11.00 2.66 8.67
C ALA A 132 -10.89 1.18 9.09
N SER A 133 -10.40 0.32 8.21
CA SER A 133 -10.16 -1.10 8.48
C SER A 133 -9.18 -1.29 9.63
N ASP A 134 -8.08 -0.52 9.63
CA ASP A 134 -7.10 -0.55 10.71
C ASP A 134 -7.69 -0.01 12.04
N LEU A 135 -8.51 1.03 11.99
CA LEU A 135 -9.24 1.50 13.17
C LEU A 135 -10.16 0.43 13.77
N VAL A 136 -10.82 -0.38 12.92
CA VAL A 136 -11.63 -1.51 13.38
C VAL A 136 -10.77 -2.64 13.92
N ALA A 137 -9.64 -2.93 13.27
CA ALA A 137 -8.68 -3.93 13.74
C ALA A 137 -8.11 -3.62 15.13
N LEU A 138 -7.90 -2.35 15.49
CA LEU A 138 -7.50 -1.98 16.85
C LEU A 138 -8.47 -2.46 17.91
N GLN A 139 -9.78 -2.47 17.60
CA GLN A 139 -10.80 -2.96 18.52
C GLN A 139 -10.63 -4.46 18.75
N LEU A 140 -10.40 -5.22 17.67
CA LEU A 140 -10.21 -6.67 17.71
C LEU A 140 -8.94 -7.05 18.46
N VAL A 141 -7.85 -6.33 18.24
CA VAL A 141 -6.57 -6.59 18.94
C VAL A 141 -6.66 -6.24 20.43
N LEU A 142 -7.43 -5.20 20.80
CA LEU A 142 -7.61 -4.83 22.20
C LEU A 142 -8.33 -5.91 23.03
N GLN A 143 -9.27 -6.63 22.40
CA GLN A 143 -10.03 -7.71 23.04
C GLN A 143 -9.15 -8.86 23.54
N TYR A 144 -7.90 -8.96 23.07
CA TYR A 144 -6.94 -9.89 23.65
C TYR A 144 -6.66 -9.63 25.13
N TRP A 145 -6.59 -8.35 25.55
CA TRP A 145 -6.29 -8.01 26.95
C TRP A 145 -7.52 -7.74 27.80
N THR A 146 -8.55 -7.13 27.21
CA THR A 146 -9.72 -6.71 27.99
C THR A 146 -10.95 -6.50 27.12
N ASP A 147 -12.07 -7.01 27.60
CA ASP A 147 -13.41 -6.72 27.07
C ASP A 147 -14.09 -5.57 27.86
N ASN A 148 -13.45 -5.06 28.93
CA ASN A 148 -14.02 -4.03 29.80
C ASN A 148 -13.89 -2.60 29.24
N PHE A 149 -13.02 -2.39 28.25
CA PHE A 149 -12.85 -1.10 27.61
C PHE A 149 -13.52 -1.10 26.23
N PRO A 150 -14.40 -0.13 25.91
CA PRO A 150 -15.06 -0.08 24.62
C PRO A 150 -14.03 0.10 23.50
N GLY A 151 -13.84 -0.92 22.66
CA GLY A 151 -12.86 -0.90 21.57
C GLY A 151 -13.00 0.32 20.65
N TRP A 152 -14.25 0.72 20.34
CA TRP A 152 -14.52 1.90 19.53
C TRP A 152 -13.96 3.20 20.14
N ALA A 153 -13.85 3.30 21.46
CA ALA A 153 -13.29 4.48 22.12
C ALA A 153 -11.77 4.57 21.89
N LEU A 154 -11.07 3.42 21.87
CA LEU A 154 -9.65 3.37 21.54
C LEU A 154 -9.43 3.80 20.09
N SER A 155 -10.23 3.27 19.18
CA SER A 155 -10.20 3.65 17.76
C SER A 155 -10.49 5.14 17.57
N LEU A 156 -11.44 5.72 18.31
CA LEU A 156 -11.75 7.15 18.24
C LEU A 156 -10.58 8.01 18.71
N ILE A 157 -9.96 7.65 19.83
CA ILE A 157 -8.75 8.32 20.33
C ILE A 157 -7.66 8.27 19.27
N PHE A 158 -7.42 7.08 18.70
CA PHE A 158 -6.37 6.92 17.71
C PHE A 158 -6.66 7.67 16.42
N TRP A 159 -7.91 7.69 15.96
CA TRP A 159 -8.33 8.46 14.79
C TRP A 159 -8.04 9.96 14.95
N VAL A 160 -8.33 10.54 16.11
CA VAL A 160 -8.01 11.95 16.41
C VAL A 160 -6.50 12.17 16.43
N VAL A 161 -5.74 11.26 17.04
CA VAL A 161 -4.27 11.33 17.07
C VAL A 161 -3.69 11.24 15.66
N LEU A 162 -4.18 10.35 14.81
CA LEU A 162 -3.77 10.20 13.42
C LEU A 162 -3.94 11.49 12.63
N ILE A 163 -5.12 12.12 12.74
CA ILE A 163 -5.40 13.40 12.09
C ILE A 163 -4.43 14.47 12.61
N GLY A 164 -4.24 14.54 13.93
CA GLY A 164 -3.33 15.51 14.56
C GLY A 164 -1.89 15.36 14.07
N VAL A 165 -1.34 14.14 14.09
CA VAL A 165 0.03 13.85 13.64
C VAL A 165 0.21 14.19 12.17
N ASN A 166 -0.77 13.86 11.32
CA ASN A 166 -0.71 14.13 9.89
C ASN A 166 -0.81 15.62 9.55
N ILE A 167 -1.41 16.46 10.42
CA ILE A 167 -1.48 17.92 10.23
C ILE A 167 -0.19 18.63 10.69
N ILE A 168 0.43 18.18 11.79
CA ILE A 168 1.50 18.92 12.48
C ILE A 168 2.84 18.85 11.74
N SER A 169 3.34 17.65 11.40
CA SER A 169 4.66 17.54 10.77
C SER A 169 4.91 16.20 10.08
N VAL A 170 5.20 16.25 8.77
CA VAL A 170 5.66 15.10 7.96
C VAL A 170 6.96 14.49 8.50
N LYS A 171 7.86 15.30 9.06
CA LYS A 171 9.12 14.81 9.64
C LYS A 171 8.92 13.94 10.90
N ALA A 172 8.07 14.38 11.82
CA ALA A 172 7.73 13.60 13.02
C ALA A 172 7.05 12.27 12.65
N TYR A 173 6.16 12.31 11.65
CA TYR A 173 5.60 11.10 11.03
C TYR A 173 6.71 10.16 10.54
N GLY A 174 7.67 10.65 9.75
CA GLY A 174 8.72 9.82 9.18
C GLY A 174 9.63 9.15 10.21
N GLU A 175 9.94 9.83 11.32
CA GLU A 175 10.70 9.24 12.44
C GLU A 175 9.89 8.17 13.18
N LEU A 176 8.63 8.47 13.52
CA LEU A 176 7.75 7.52 14.21
C LEU A 176 7.56 6.26 13.37
N GLU A 177 7.30 6.42 12.08
CA GLU A 177 7.11 5.33 11.14
C GLU A 177 8.40 4.51 10.98
N TYR A 178 9.56 5.15 10.93
CA TYR A 178 10.84 4.44 10.88
C TYR A 178 11.00 3.43 12.03
N TRP A 179 10.75 3.87 13.27
CA TRP A 179 10.89 3.01 14.45
C TRP A 179 9.80 1.93 14.53
N LEU A 180 8.55 2.27 14.20
CA LEU A 180 7.46 1.29 14.17
C LEU A 180 7.70 0.21 13.11
N SER A 181 8.12 0.58 11.91
CA SER A 181 8.48 -0.36 10.86
C SER A 181 9.66 -1.25 11.25
N LEU A 182 10.66 -0.69 11.92
CA LEU A 182 11.81 -1.48 12.41
C LEU A 182 11.37 -2.56 13.39
N LEU A 183 10.49 -2.21 14.32
CA LEU A 183 9.91 -3.16 15.25
C LEU A 183 9.19 -4.30 14.52
N LYS A 184 8.36 -3.99 13.51
CA LYS A 184 7.65 -5.01 12.71
C LYS A 184 8.61 -6.00 12.03
N VAL A 185 9.66 -5.48 11.39
CA VAL A 185 10.66 -6.30 10.68
C VAL A 185 11.36 -7.24 11.66
N ILE A 186 11.82 -6.72 12.80
CA ILE A 186 12.46 -7.53 13.85
C ILE A 186 11.49 -8.61 14.33
N THR A 187 10.24 -8.26 14.60
CA THR A 187 9.24 -9.21 15.08
C THR A 187 8.96 -10.33 14.09
N ILE A 188 8.92 -10.05 12.78
CA ILE A 188 8.76 -11.13 11.79
C ILE A 188 10.00 -12.03 11.74
N VAL A 189 11.20 -11.48 11.82
CA VAL A 189 12.42 -12.31 11.86
C VAL A 189 12.42 -13.21 13.11
N VAL A 190 12.05 -12.68 14.27
CA VAL A 190 11.91 -13.47 15.50
C VAL A 190 10.80 -14.51 15.33
N PHE A 191 9.66 -14.15 14.75
CA PHE A 191 8.57 -15.08 14.45
C PHE A 191 9.05 -16.25 13.57
N ILE A 192 9.85 -15.99 12.55
CA ILE A 192 10.36 -17.04 11.66
C ILE A 192 11.24 -18.03 12.44
N VAL A 193 12.18 -17.51 13.23
CA VAL A 193 13.06 -18.35 14.05
C VAL A 193 12.24 -19.14 15.07
N MET A 194 11.35 -18.47 15.81
CA MET A 194 10.51 -19.12 16.82
C MET A 194 9.55 -20.13 16.20
N GLY A 195 8.96 -19.84 15.05
CA GLY A 195 8.08 -20.75 14.33
C GLY A 195 8.80 -22.02 13.89
N ILE A 196 10.06 -21.93 13.47
CA ILE A 196 10.89 -23.12 13.18
C ILE A 196 11.16 -23.91 14.46
N VAL A 197 11.54 -23.23 15.55
CA VAL A 197 11.82 -23.88 16.84
C VAL A 197 10.59 -24.60 17.38
N VAL A 198 9.43 -23.95 17.37
CA VAL A 198 8.13 -24.52 17.77
C VAL A 198 7.77 -25.73 16.91
N ASN A 199 7.98 -25.64 15.59
CA ASN A 199 7.72 -26.76 14.68
C ASN A 199 8.60 -27.98 14.98
N CYS A 200 9.87 -27.73 15.31
CA CYS A 200 10.89 -28.74 15.63
C CYS A 200 10.76 -29.36 17.02
N GLY A 201 9.76 -28.97 17.83
CA GLY A 201 9.54 -29.51 19.18
C GLY A 201 9.99 -28.61 20.33
N GLY A 202 10.44 -27.39 20.06
CA GLY A 202 10.66 -26.34 21.08
C GLY A 202 9.37 -25.68 21.56
N ASN A 203 8.28 -26.45 21.65
CA ASN A 203 6.97 -26.04 22.16
C ASN A 203 6.75 -26.66 23.56
N GLU A 204 5.73 -26.20 24.29
CA GLU A 204 5.44 -26.71 25.64
C GLU A 204 5.24 -28.24 25.71
N THR A 205 4.70 -28.82 24.63
CA THR A 205 4.43 -30.26 24.56
C THR A 205 5.68 -31.09 24.26
N GLY A 206 6.78 -30.46 23.82
CA GLY A 206 7.98 -31.16 23.35
C GLY A 206 7.76 -31.97 22.06
N GLU A 207 6.59 -31.86 21.41
CA GLU A 207 6.23 -32.67 20.26
C GLU A 207 6.74 -32.05 18.96
N TYR A 208 7.33 -32.87 18.08
CA TYR A 208 7.61 -32.47 16.71
C TYR A 208 6.29 -32.32 15.94
N ILE A 209 5.98 -31.09 15.49
CA ILE A 209 4.76 -30.82 14.72
C ILE A 209 4.96 -31.23 13.25
N GLY A 210 6.09 -30.84 12.65
CA GLY A 210 6.36 -31.07 11.23
C GLY A 210 5.20 -30.61 10.34
N GLY A 211 4.67 -31.52 9.52
CA GLY A 211 3.51 -31.29 8.67
C GLY A 211 2.17 -31.78 9.24
N LYS A 212 2.06 -32.08 10.55
CA LYS A 212 0.86 -32.70 11.17
C LYS A 212 -0.44 -31.98 10.78
N TYR A 213 -0.47 -30.65 10.86
CA TYR A 213 -1.66 -29.84 10.57
C TYR A 213 -2.01 -29.70 9.08
N TRP A 214 -1.15 -30.18 8.19
CA TRP A 214 -1.47 -30.27 6.76
C TRP A 214 -2.28 -31.53 6.41
N HIS A 215 -2.35 -32.48 7.35
CA HIS A 215 -2.96 -33.81 7.15
C HIS A 215 -4.21 -34.05 8.01
N ILE A 216 -4.64 -33.06 8.81
CA ILE A 216 -5.88 -33.16 9.58
C ILE A 216 -7.11 -33.15 8.65
N PRO A 217 -8.25 -33.76 9.04
CA PRO A 217 -9.43 -33.83 8.18
C PRO A 217 -9.85 -32.45 7.64
N GLY A 218 -10.05 -32.35 6.32
CA GLY A 218 -10.39 -31.08 5.63
C GLY A 218 -9.19 -30.25 5.16
N ALA A 219 -7.99 -30.49 5.70
CA ALA A 219 -6.73 -29.97 5.16
C ALA A 219 -6.26 -30.84 3.97
N PRO A 220 -5.42 -30.30 3.07
CA PRO A 220 -4.81 -28.98 3.09
C PRO A 220 -5.59 -27.88 2.37
N PHE A 221 -6.71 -28.23 1.70
CA PHE A 221 -7.60 -27.31 0.97
C PHE A 221 -8.99 -27.25 1.63
N VAL A 222 -9.12 -26.41 2.65
CA VAL A 222 -10.38 -26.20 3.38
C VAL A 222 -11.34 -25.42 2.50
N GLY A 223 -12.63 -25.79 2.51
CA GLY A 223 -13.65 -25.13 1.68
C GLY A 223 -13.50 -25.36 0.16
N GLY A 224 -12.60 -26.24 -0.26
CA GLY A 224 -12.36 -26.57 -1.67
C GLY A 224 -12.02 -25.34 -2.52
N ILE A 225 -12.60 -25.25 -3.72
CA ILE A 225 -12.39 -24.12 -4.64
C ILE A 225 -12.90 -22.80 -4.04
N GLY A 226 -14.00 -22.82 -3.29
CA GLY A 226 -14.54 -21.61 -2.68
C GLY A 226 -13.63 -21.03 -1.60
N GLY A 227 -13.09 -21.89 -0.73
CA GLY A 227 -12.10 -21.51 0.28
C GLY A 227 -10.79 -21.06 -0.34
N PHE A 228 -10.33 -21.72 -1.42
CA PHE A 228 -9.16 -21.28 -2.17
C PHE A 228 -9.36 -19.88 -2.79
N ALA A 229 -10.51 -19.66 -3.43
CA ALA A 229 -10.84 -18.39 -4.08
C ALA A 229 -10.96 -17.24 -3.08
N SER A 230 -11.58 -17.46 -1.92
CA SER A 230 -11.79 -16.41 -0.91
C SER A 230 -10.49 -15.93 -0.27
N VAL A 231 -9.38 -16.66 -0.39
CA VAL A 231 -8.08 -16.22 0.14
C VAL A 231 -7.46 -15.13 -0.72
N PHE A 232 -7.75 -15.08 -2.02
CA PHE A 232 -7.12 -14.11 -2.93
C PHE A 232 -7.38 -12.66 -2.53
N VAL A 233 -8.61 -12.34 -2.11
CA VAL A 233 -8.97 -10.98 -1.67
C VAL A 233 -8.20 -10.56 -0.41
N THR A 234 -8.04 -11.47 0.56
CA THR A 234 -7.28 -11.23 1.78
C THR A 234 -5.79 -11.08 1.47
N ALA A 235 -5.26 -11.90 0.56
CA ALA A 235 -3.89 -11.78 0.09
C ALA A 235 -3.67 -10.44 -0.63
N SER A 236 -4.61 -10.02 -1.47
CA SER A 236 -4.57 -8.72 -2.16
C SER A 236 -4.65 -7.53 -1.21
N PHE A 237 -5.45 -7.64 -0.15
CA PHE A 237 -5.43 -6.66 0.94
C PHE A 237 -4.07 -6.63 1.64
N ALA A 238 -3.52 -7.80 1.98
CA ALA A 238 -2.27 -7.89 2.71
C ALA A 238 -1.07 -7.32 1.93
N TYR A 239 -0.96 -7.63 0.64
CA TYR A 239 0.08 -7.06 -0.22
C TYR A 239 -0.17 -5.61 -0.63
N GLY A 240 -1.34 -5.04 -0.32
CA GLY A 240 -1.64 -3.63 -0.59
C GLY A 240 -0.58 -2.68 -0.05
N GLY A 241 -0.41 -1.55 -0.74
CA GLY A 241 0.55 -0.51 -0.34
C GLY A 241 1.98 -0.76 -0.80
N THR A 242 2.27 -1.86 -1.52
CA THR A 242 3.58 -2.05 -2.16
C THR A 242 3.88 -0.97 -3.20
N GLU A 243 2.84 -0.37 -3.79
CA GLU A 243 2.93 0.67 -4.81
C GLU A 243 3.18 2.05 -4.20
N SER A 244 2.87 2.25 -2.91
CA SER A 244 3.02 3.54 -2.22
C SER A 244 4.46 4.04 -2.22
N ILE A 245 5.43 3.14 -2.35
CA ILE A 245 6.85 3.45 -2.58
C ILE A 245 7.01 4.38 -3.77
N ALA A 246 6.29 4.10 -4.85
CA ALA A 246 6.35 4.87 -6.08
C ALA A 246 5.63 6.22 -5.94
N ILE A 247 4.59 6.32 -5.11
CA ILE A 247 3.92 7.61 -4.79
C ILE A 247 4.90 8.56 -4.10
N THR A 248 5.74 8.03 -3.20
CA THR A 248 6.80 8.80 -2.53
C THR A 248 8.09 8.95 -3.35
N ALA A 249 8.14 8.40 -4.57
CA ALA A 249 9.34 8.48 -5.41
C ALA A 249 9.68 9.93 -5.78
N GLY A 250 8.68 10.78 -6.02
CA GLY A 250 8.89 12.22 -6.29
C GLY A 250 9.54 12.98 -5.12
N GLU A 251 9.48 12.44 -3.90
CA GLU A 251 10.12 13.00 -2.71
C GLU A 251 11.48 12.34 -2.39
N THR A 252 11.89 11.35 -3.16
CA THR A 252 13.12 10.57 -2.92
C THR A 252 14.33 11.21 -3.59
N LYS A 253 15.48 11.20 -2.91
CA LYS A 253 16.76 11.64 -3.52
C LYS A 253 17.16 10.68 -4.64
N ASP A 254 17.36 11.18 -5.86
CA ASP A 254 17.74 10.39 -7.05
C ASP A 254 16.82 9.16 -7.27
N PRO A 255 15.54 9.40 -7.61
CA PRO A 255 14.54 8.34 -7.78
C PRO A 255 14.91 7.38 -8.91
N THR A 256 15.53 7.89 -9.98
CA THR A 256 15.98 7.12 -11.15
C THR A 256 16.91 5.98 -10.78
N ARG A 257 17.86 6.20 -9.85
CA ARG A 257 18.78 5.15 -9.40
C ARG A 257 18.24 4.32 -8.23
N ASN A 258 17.49 4.93 -7.32
CA ASN A 258 17.09 4.27 -6.07
C ASN A 258 15.83 3.42 -6.24
N LEU A 259 14.86 3.85 -7.04
CA LEU A 259 13.61 3.14 -7.21
C LEU A 259 13.81 1.71 -7.78
N PRO A 260 14.68 1.48 -8.80
CA PRO A 260 14.97 0.13 -9.27
C PRO A 260 15.56 -0.79 -8.21
N LYS A 261 16.39 -0.27 -7.30
CA LYS A 261 16.96 -1.04 -6.18
C LYS A 261 15.85 -1.48 -5.23
N VAL A 262 14.95 -0.55 -4.87
CA VAL A 262 13.83 -0.83 -3.96
C VAL A 262 12.85 -1.84 -4.58
N VAL A 263 12.52 -1.69 -5.86
CA VAL A 263 11.64 -2.61 -6.60
C VAL A 263 12.20 -4.02 -6.63
N LYS A 264 13.50 -4.20 -6.88
CA LYS A 264 14.14 -5.53 -6.84
C LYS A 264 14.08 -6.16 -5.45
N ASN A 265 14.14 -5.36 -4.39
CA ASN A 265 14.06 -5.84 -3.02
C ASN A 265 12.65 -6.30 -2.62
N VAL A 266 11.59 -5.87 -3.33
CA VAL A 266 10.22 -6.36 -3.10
C VAL A 266 10.15 -7.89 -3.18
N PHE A 267 10.93 -8.53 -4.06
CA PHE A 267 10.99 -9.99 -4.15
C PHE A 267 11.35 -10.67 -2.81
N TRP A 268 12.41 -10.19 -2.16
CA TRP A 268 12.86 -10.73 -0.88
C TRP A 268 11.87 -10.44 0.23
N ARG A 269 11.21 -9.28 0.19
CA ARG A 269 10.16 -8.91 1.14
C ARG A 269 8.94 -9.83 1.04
N ILE A 270 8.52 -10.19 -0.17
CA ILE A 270 7.46 -11.16 -0.41
C ILE A 270 7.83 -12.53 0.19
N ILE A 271 9.04 -13.02 -0.08
CA ILE A 271 9.47 -14.32 0.45
C ILE A 271 9.52 -14.30 1.98
N LEU A 272 10.22 -13.31 2.56
CA LEU A 272 10.52 -13.30 3.98
C LEU A 272 9.28 -12.93 4.81
N PHE A 273 8.60 -11.83 4.50
CA PHE A 273 7.49 -11.36 5.34
C PHE A 273 6.21 -12.16 5.14
N TYR A 274 5.97 -12.64 3.92
CA TYR A 274 4.72 -13.32 3.59
C TYR A 274 4.89 -14.83 3.51
N LEU A 275 5.66 -15.34 2.54
CA LEU A 275 5.67 -16.78 2.27
C LEU A 275 6.23 -17.61 3.42
N LEU A 276 7.34 -17.18 4.03
CA LEU A 276 7.90 -17.88 5.19
C LEU A 276 6.98 -17.78 6.41
N SER A 277 6.43 -16.60 6.70
CA SER A 277 5.50 -16.43 7.82
C SER A 277 4.26 -17.31 7.65
N ILE A 278 3.67 -17.32 6.46
CA ILE A 278 2.46 -18.10 6.14
C ILE A 278 2.74 -19.59 6.16
N LEU A 279 3.90 -20.03 5.65
CA LEU A 279 4.33 -21.42 5.74
C LEU A 279 4.39 -21.86 7.21
N LEU A 280 5.04 -21.07 8.06
CA LEU A 280 5.16 -21.40 9.49
C LEU A 280 3.82 -21.35 10.22
N ILE A 281 2.94 -20.41 9.87
CA ILE A 281 1.56 -20.38 10.36
C ILE A 281 0.83 -21.67 9.97
N GLY A 282 0.87 -22.05 8.68
CA GLY A 282 0.20 -23.27 8.20
C GLY A 282 0.80 -24.56 8.75
N LEU A 283 2.10 -24.58 9.09
CA LEU A 283 2.76 -25.73 9.70
C LEU A 283 2.44 -25.85 11.20
N ASN A 284 2.36 -24.74 11.93
CA ASN A 284 2.26 -24.73 13.39
C ASN A 284 0.84 -24.54 13.92
N VAL A 285 -0.06 -23.92 13.15
CA VAL A 285 -1.43 -23.62 13.60
C VAL A 285 -2.41 -24.47 12.80
N PRO A 286 -3.26 -25.29 13.45
CA PRO A 286 -4.30 -26.03 12.75
C PRO A 286 -5.37 -25.08 12.20
N TYR A 287 -5.92 -25.39 11.02
CA TYR A 287 -6.94 -24.52 10.40
C TYR A 287 -8.23 -24.42 11.24
N ASN A 288 -8.50 -25.44 12.05
CA ASN A 288 -9.66 -25.53 12.94
C ASN A 288 -9.32 -25.11 14.38
N TYR A 289 -8.23 -24.35 14.59
CA TYR A 289 -7.93 -23.77 15.89
C TYR A 289 -9.12 -22.90 16.36
N PRO A 290 -9.53 -22.97 17.65
CA PRO A 290 -10.63 -22.18 18.16
C PRO A 290 -10.47 -20.69 17.84
N ASP A 291 -11.57 -20.04 17.47
CA ASP A 291 -11.66 -18.59 17.21
C ASP A 291 -10.84 -18.03 16.04
N LEU A 292 -10.17 -18.89 15.23
CA LEU A 292 -9.41 -18.45 14.05
C LEU A 292 -10.28 -17.76 12.98
N ASN A 293 -11.57 -18.11 12.92
CA ASN A 293 -12.59 -17.56 12.01
C ASN A 293 -13.78 -16.94 12.76
N SER A 294 -13.63 -16.59 14.04
CA SER A 294 -14.74 -16.00 14.80
C SER A 294 -14.96 -14.54 14.38
N LYS A 295 -16.20 -14.03 14.52
CA LYS A 295 -16.49 -12.59 14.33
C LYS A 295 -15.81 -11.71 15.39
N GLU A 296 -15.25 -12.35 16.40
CA GLU A 296 -14.48 -11.78 17.50
C GLU A 296 -13.04 -12.32 17.42
N THR A 297 -12.38 -12.36 16.26
CA THR A 297 -11.01 -12.89 16.14
C THR A 297 -10.08 -12.23 17.17
N ARG A 298 -9.90 -12.87 18.34
CA ARG A 298 -9.15 -12.31 19.47
C ARG A 298 -7.65 -12.52 19.32
N THR A 299 -7.25 -13.50 18.50
CA THR A 299 -5.88 -14.01 18.49
C THR A 299 -5.36 -14.19 17.07
N SER A 300 -4.32 -13.43 16.74
CA SER A 300 -3.54 -13.60 15.51
C SER A 300 -2.84 -14.97 15.49
N PRO A 301 -2.69 -15.64 14.33
CA PRO A 301 -1.85 -16.83 14.22
C PRO A 301 -0.41 -16.60 14.66
N PHE A 302 0.08 -15.35 14.55
CA PHE A 302 1.39 -14.98 15.08
C PHE A 302 1.43 -15.15 16.59
N THR A 303 0.43 -14.63 17.29
CA THR A 303 0.29 -14.77 18.75
C THR A 303 0.21 -16.24 19.16
N ILE A 304 -0.59 -17.06 18.46
CA ILE A 304 -0.75 -18.49 18.77
C ILE A 304 0.60 -19.22 18.76
N VAL A 305 1.42 -19.03 17.71
CA VAL A 305 2.74 -19.69 17.63
C VAL A 305 3.67 -19.24 18.74
N PHE A 306 3.61 -17.97 19.15
CA PHE A 306 4.41 -17.48 20.27
C PHE A 306 3.91 -18.02 21.63
N GLU A 307 2.61 -18.18 21.82
CA GLU A 307 2.04 -18.81 23.01
C GLU A 307 2.44 -20.28 23.13
N MET A 308 2.57 -21.00 22.00
CA MET A 308 3.06 -22.39 21.97
C MET A 308 4.48 -22.58 22.55
N THR A 309 5.24 -21.50 22.71
CA THR A 309 6.58 -21.54 23.34
C THR A 309 6.52 -21.70 24.86
N GLY A 310 5.36 -21.44 25.47
CA GLY A 310 5.14 -21.48 26.91
C GLY A 310 5.66 -20.30 27.72
N ALA A 311 6.23 -19.30 27.04
CA ALA A 311 6.59 -18.06 27.68
C ALA A 311 5.31 -17.26 28.02
N LYS A 312 5.01 -17.11 29.32
CA LYS A 312 3.82 -16.41 29.84
C LYS A 312 3.57 -15.02 29.25
N ALA A 313 4.62 -14.31 28.84
CA ALA A 313 4.52 -12.97 28.28
C ALA A 313 4.53 -12.92 26.74
N ALA A 314 4.79 -14.04 26.05
CA ALA A 314 5.04 -14.05 24.61
C ALA A 314 3.83 -13.59 23.79
N GLY A 315 2.63 -14.09 24.12
CA GLY A 315 1.39 -13.66 23.48
C GLY A 315 1.12 -12.16 23.66
N SER A 316 1.28 -11.64 24.88
CA SER A 316 1.09 -10.22 25.15
C SER A 316 2.11 -9.31 24.45
N VAL A 317 3.38 -9.73 24.35
CA VAL A 317 4.41 -8.97 23.63
C VAL A 317 4.07 -8.88 22.15
N ILE A 318 3.65 -10.00 21.55
CA ILE A 318 3.33 -10.03 20.12
C ILE A 318 2.05 -9.27 19.81
N ASN A 319 1.01 -9.38 20.63
CA ASN A 319 -0.17 -8.55 20.44
C ASN A 319 0.14 -7.06 20.61
N ALA A 320 1.04 -6.68 21.52
CA ALA A 320 1.47 -5.28 21.63
C ALA A 320 2.18 -4.81 20.35
N VAL A 321 3.03 -5.65 19.75
CA VAL A 321 3.63 -5.33 18.44
C VAL A 321 2.56 -5.26 17.34
N ILE A 322 1.62 -6.20 17.29
CA ILE A 322 0.51 -6.18 16.32
C ILE A 322 -0.28 -4.88 16.47
N LEU A 323 -0.62 -4.47 17.69
CA LEU A 323 -1.29 -3.20 17.96
C LEU A 323 -0.49 -2.04 17.35
N THR A 324 0.81 -1.92 17.65
CA THR A 324 1.66 -0.87 17.04
C THR A 324 1.74 -0.97 15.52
N SER A 325 1.64 -2.18 14.96
CA SER A 325 1.64 -2.42 13.52
C SER A 325 0.36 -1.92 12.86
N VAL A 326 -0.81 -2.16 13.50
CA VAL A 326 -2.11 -1.63 13.06
C VAL A 326 -2.09 -0.10 13.11
N LEU A 327 -1.55 0.48 14.18
CA LEU A 327 -1.43 1.94 14.30
C LEU A 327 -0.61 2.53 13.14
N SER A 328 0.56 1.95 12.86
CA SER A 328 1.41 2.43 11.76
C SER A 328 0.79 2.19 10.37
N ALA A 329 0.12 1.06 10.14
CA ALA A 329 -0.57 0.78 8.87
C ALA A 329 -1.68 1.82 8.59
N GLY A 330 -2.54 2.10 9.58
CA GLY A 330 -3.62 3.07 9.42
C GLY A 330 -3.10 4.49 9.21
N ASN A 331 -2.00 4.84 9.88
CA ASN A 331 -1.29 6.10 9.69
C ASN A 331 -0.69 6.23 8.28
N HIS A 332 -0.06 5.16 7.77
CA HIS A 332 0.49 5.11 6.42
C HIS A 332 -0.60 5.28 5.36
N ALA A 333 -1.72 4.56 5.49
CA ALA A 333 -2.86 4.68 4.57
C ALA A 333 -3.43 6.11 4.56
N LEU A 334 -3.62 6.72 5.74
CA LEU A 334 -4.07 8.11 5.83
C LEU A 334 -3.06 9.06 5.17
N PHE A 335 -1.77 8.86 5.44
CA PHE A 335 -0.70 9.65 4.86
C PHE A 335 -0.69 9.57 3.33
N ALA A 336 -0.77 8.36 2.76
CA ALA A 336 -0.79 8.12 1.32
C ALA A 336 -2.06 8.72 0.66
N GLY A 337 -3.24 8.46 1.24
CA GLY A 337 -4.51 8.95 0.71
C GLY A 337 -4.56 10.47 0.65
N VAL A 338 -3.98 11.14 1.64
CA VAL A 338 -3.87 12.61 1.65
C VAL A 338 -3.07 13.14 0.44
N ARG A 339 -2.03 12.44 -0.02
CA ARG A 339 -1.27 12.83 -1.21
C ARG A 339 -2.08 12.61 -2.47
N LEU A 340 -2.83 11.51 -2.56
CA LEU A 340 -3.71 11.25 -3.70
C LEU A 340 -4.82 12.29 -3.81
N MET A 341 -5.43 12.67 -2.68
CA MET A 341 -6.43 13.74 -2.65
C MET A 341 -5.84 15.10 -3.03
N TYR A 342 -4.62 15.38 -2.60
CA TYR A 342 -3.88 16.56 -3.06
C TYR A 342 -3.66 16.51 -4.57
N THR A 343 -3.20 15.38 -5.12
CA THR A 343 -3.01 15.17 -6.57
C THR A 343 -4.31 15.40 -7.34
N LEU A 344 -5.43 14.82 -6.89
CA LEU A 344 -6.75 15.04 -7.49
C LEU A 344 -7.12 16.54 -7.55
N ALA A 345 -6.79 17.30 -6.50
CA ALA A 345 -7.10 18.73 -6.45
C ALA A 345 -6.22 19.56 -7.41
N ILE A 346 -4.94 19.19 -7.53
CA ILE A 346 -3.99 19.87 -8.43
C ILE A 346 -4.29 19.55 -9.91
N GLU A 347 -4.68 18.32 -10.21
CA GLU A 347 -5.04 17.87 -11.57
C GLU A 347 -6.44 18.34 -12.00
N GLY A 348 -7.17 19.04 -11.13
CA GLY A 348 -8.52 19.56 -11.43
C GLY A 348 -9.62 18.48 -11.43
N HIS A 349 -9.29 17.30 -10.90
CA HIS A 349 -10.21 16.17 -10.69
C HIS A 349 -11.01 16.29 -9.38
N ALA A 350 -10.62 17.21 -8.49
CA ALA A 350 -11.33 17.55 -7.26
C ALA A 350 -11.30 19.08 -6.98
N PRO A 351 -12.16 19.60 -6.08
CA PRO A 351 -12.17 21.02 -5.73
C PRO A 351 -10.81 21.54 -5.26
N LYS A 352 -10.37 22.69 -5.78
CA LYS A 352 -9.06 23.33 -5.48
C LYS A 352 -8.79 23.55 -3.99
N VAL A 353 -9.84 23.65 -3.17
CA VAL A 353 -9.74 23.82 -1.71
C VAL A 353 -9.01 22.65 -1.06
N LEU A 354 -9.13 21.44 -1.61
CA LEU A 354 -8.48 20.22 -1.11
C LEU A 354 -6.95 20.26 -1.32
N GLY A 355 -6.47 21.07 -2.25
CA GLY A 355 -5.05 21.33 -2.49
C GLY A 355 -4.42 22.36 -1.54
N LYS A 356 -5.17 22.91 -0.57
CA LYS A 356 -4.67 23.99 0.29
C LYS A 356 -3.63 23.49 1.30
N LEU A 357 -2.42 24.02 1.21
CA LEU A 357 -1.31 23.72 2.12
C LEU A 357 -1.33 24.60 3.37
N ASN A 358 -0.89 24.05 4.51
CA ASN A 358 -0.61 24.81 5.73
C ASN A 358 0.84 25.36 5.74
N ARG A 359 1.24 26.05 6.82
CA ARG A 359 2.60 26.61 6.99
C ARG A 359 3.71 25.55 6.85
N ASN A 360 3.40 24.30 7.17
CA ASN A 360 4.32 23.17 7.13
C ASN A 360 4.21 22.40 5.80
N ARG A 361 3.60 23.00 4.76
CA ARG A 361 3.38 22.42 3.42
C ARG A 361 2.62 21.08 3.45
N VAL A 362 1.73 20.91 4.43
CA VAL A 362 0.81 19.77 4.51
C VAL A 362 -0.56 20.16 3.95
N PRO A 363 -1.18 19.34 3.08
CA PRO A 363 -2.53 19.59 2.57
C PRO A 363 -3.59 19.26 3.64
N TRP A 364 -3.75 20.15 4.62
CA TRP A 364 -4.55 19.91 5.81
C TRP A 364 -6.05 19.67 5.52
N VAL A 365 -6.60 20.27 4.45
CA VAL A 365 -8.00 20.02 4.07
C VAL A 365 -8.17 18.58 3.57
N ALA A 366 -7.22 18.09 2.77
CA ALA A 366 -7.19 16.69 2.34
C ALA A 366 -7.07 15.74 3.56
N VAL A 367 -6.27 16.09 4.57
CA VAL A 367 -6.19 15.31 5.83
C VAL A 367 -7.56 15.22 6.50
N LEU A 368 -8.26 16.33 6.65
CA LEU A 368 -9.57 16.33 7.30
C LEU A 368 -10.62 15.56 6.50
N VAL A 369 -10.63 15.67 5.17
CA VAL A 369 -11.60 14.96 4.31
C VAL A 369 -11.33 13.46 4.29
N THR A 370 -10.09 13.03 4.07
CA THR A 370 -9.72 11.61 4.12
C THR A 370 -9.97 11.03 5.50
N GLY A 371 -9.58 11.75 6.56
CA GLY A 371 -9.84 11.36 7.95
C GLY A 371 -11.33 11.27 8.26
N PHE A 372 -12.15 12.22 7.79
CA PHE A 372 -13.59 12.20 7.98
C PHE A 372 -14.26 11.01 7.30
N VAL A 373 -13.88 10.70 6.05
CA VAL A 373 -14.40 9.52 5.34
C VAL A 373 -13.98 8.23 6.05
N ALA A 374 -12.71 8.12 6.47
CA ALA A 374 -12.26 7.00 7.29
C ALA A 374 -13.06 6.88 8.60
N GLY A 375 -13.36 8.01 9.25
CA GLY A 375 -14.19 8.08 10.45
C GLY A 375 -15.64 7.64 10.23
N LEU A 376 -16.25 7.99 9.10
CA LEU A 376 -17.58 7.50 8.72
C LEU A 376 -17.59 5.99 8.46
N CYS A 377 -16.59 5.50 7.73
CA CYS A 377 -16.40 4.06 7.47
C CYS A 377 -16.12 3.28 8.76
N PHE A 378 -15.37 3.84 9.70
CA PHE A 378 -15.18 3.26 11.03
C PHE A 378 -16.47 3.34 11.87
N GLY A 379 -17.23 4.42 11.75
CA GLY A 379 -18.47 4.65 12.47
C GLY A 379 -19.55 3.61 12.18
N SER A 380 -19.50 2.91 11.05
CA SER A 380 -20.39 1.77 10.80
C SER A 380 -20.06 0.53 11.65
N SER A 381 -18.96 0.55 12.43
CA SER A 381 -18.54 -0.58 13.29
C SER A 381 -19.51 -0.87 14.43
N PHE A 382 -20.41 0.07 14.76
CA PHE A 382 -21.51 -0.17 15.71
C PHE A 382 -22.48 -1.28 15.26
N ILE A 383 -22.45 -1.67 13.98
CA ILE A 383 -23.25 -2.78 13.43
C ILE A 383 -22.56 -4.14 13.67
N GLY A 384 -21.26 -4.15 13.95
CA GLY A 384 -20.45 -5.34 14.20
C GLY A 384 -19.03 -5.20 13.66
N ALA A 385 -18.03 -5.15 14.55
CA ALA A 385 -16.63 -4.88 14.18
C ALA A 385 -16.03 -5.94 13.23
N GLY A 386 -16.24 -7.24 13.50
CA GLY A 386 -15.69 -8.30 12.65
C GLY A 386 -16.29 -8.34 11.24
N ASP A 387 -17.62 -8.23 11.13
CA ASP A 387 -18.31 -8.22 9.84
C ASP A 387 -17.93 -6.99 9.01
N LEU A 388 -17.85 -5.82 9.65
CA LEU A 388 -17.40 -4.61 8.98
C LEU A 388 -15.93 -4.72 8.54
N TRP A 389 -15.03 -5.22 9.40
CA TRP A 389 -13.63 -5.38 9.04
C TRP A 389 -13.46 -6.27 7.81
N ASN A 390 -14.20 -7.37 7.74
CA ASN A 390 -14.25 -8.23 6.56
C ASN A 390 -14.70 -7.47 5.31
N TRP A 391 -15.72 -6.63 5.43
CA TRP A 391 -16.26 -5.86 4.32
C TRP A 391 -15.27 -4.79 3.82
N LEU A 392 -14.65 -4.04 4.75
CA LEU A 392 -13.63 -3.03 4.44
C LEU A 392 -12.39 -3.67 3.80
N GLN A 393 -11.92 -4.81 4.34
CA GLN A 393 -10.82 -5.56 3.77
C GLN A 393 -11.11 -6.02 2.33
N ASN A 394 -12.32 -6.51 2.07
CA ASN A 394 -12.69 -6.97 0.73
C ASN A 394 -12.65 -5.83 -0.28
N ILE A 395 -13.20 -4.66 0.08
CA ILE A 395 -13.18 -3.45 -0.74
C ILE A 395 -11.74 -3.03 -1.06
N VAL A 396 -10.89 -2.89 -0.04
CA VAL A 396 -9.47 -2.53 -0.24
C VAL A 396 -8.74 -3.57 -1.09
N GLY A 397 -9.01 -4.87 -0.88
CA GLY A 397 -8.41 -5.95 -1.66
C GLY A 397 -8.76 -5.87 -3.16
N VAL A 398 -10.03 -5.60 -3.49
CA VAL A 398 -10.49 -5.41 -4.88
C VAL A 398 -9.85 -4.17 -5.49
N SER A 399 -9.77 -3.07 -4.76
CA SER A 399 -9.23 -1.81 -5.28
C SER A 399 -7.73 -1.92 -5.56
N ASN A 400 -6.99 -2.66 -4.73
CA ASN A 400 -5.59 -2.97 -5.00
C ASN A 400 -5.45 -3.74 -6.32
N GLN A 401 -6.28 -4.77 -6.56
CA GLN A 401 -6.27 -5.52 -7.80
C GLN A 401 -6.60 -4.65 -9.02
N LEU A 402 -7.61 -3.76 -8.91
CA LEU A 402 -7.94 -2.80 -9.96
C LEU A 402 -6.79 -1.83 -10.26
N SER A 403 -6.06 -1.43 -9.23
CA SER A 403 -4.87 -0.60 -9.37
C SER A 403 -3.74 -1.33 -10.06
N TRP A 404 -3.51 -2.61 -9.74
CA TRP A 404 -2.52 -3.46 -10.40
C TRP A 404 -2.87 -3.72 -11.87
N ILE A 405 -4.14 -3.97 -12.19
CA ILE A 405 -4.63 -4.04 -13.58
C ILE A 405 -4.29 -2.74 -14.31
N SER A 406 -4.57 -1.60 -13.67
CA SER A 406 -4.34 -0.28 -14.27
C SER A 406 -2.85 -0.02 -14.51
N ILE A 407 -1.98 -0.39 -13.58
CA ILE A 407 -0.52 -0.33 -13.74
C ILE A 407 -0.07 -1.20 -14.92
N GLY A 408 -0.59 -2.43 -15.03
CA GLY A 408 -0.29 -3.34 -16.12
C GLY A 408 -0.68 -2.77 -17.49
N ILE A 409 -1.91 -2.26 -17.64
CA ILE A 409 -2.40 -1.61 -18.87
C ILE A 409 -1.52 -0.42 -19.24
N THR A 410 -1.21 0.43 -18.26
CA THR A 410 -0.41 1.63 -18.42
C THR A 410 1.01 1.29 -18.87
N SER A 411 1.62 0.26 -18.28
CA SER A 411 2.95 -0.23 -18.65
C SER A 411 3.03 -0.79 -20.07
N ILE A 412 2.00 -1.54 -20.50
CA ILE A 412 1.93 -2.06 -21.88
C ILE A 412 1.92 -0.89 -22.87
N ARG A 413 1.08 0.11 -22.65
CA ARG A 413 0.98 1.28 -23.55
C ARG A 413 2.25 2.12 -23.54
N PHE A 414 2.83 2.35 -22.37
CA PHE A 414 4.11 3.06 -22.21
C PHE A 414 5.23 2.42 -23.05
N ARG A 415 5.39 1.09 -22.95
CA ARG A 415 6.39 0.36 -23.71
C ARG A 415 6.13 0.34 -25.22
N GLN A 416 4.87 0.25 -25.63
CA GLN A 416 4.49 0.34 -27.03
C GLN A 416 4.80 1.72 -27.62
N ALA A 417 4.51 2.80 -26.88
CA ALA A 417 4.83 4.17 -27.29
C ALA A 417 6.35 4.41 -27.37
N LEU A 418 7.12 3.96 -26.37
CA LEU A 418 8.59 4.03 -26.39
C LEU A 418 9.21 3.35 -27.61
N ALA A 419 8.71 2.15 -27.95
CA ALA A 419 9.18 1.41 -29.11
C ALA A 419 8.81 2.13 -30.42
N LEU A 420 7.58 2.61 -30.53
CA LEU A 420 7.09 3.34 -31.71
C LEU A 420 7.85 4.65 -31.95
N GLN A 421 8.20 5.37 -30.88
CA GLN A 421 8.97 6.62 -30.95
C GLN A 421 10.49 6.40 -30.97
N GLY A 422 10.99 5.16 -30.98
CA GLY A 422 12.44 4.86 -31.02
C GLY A 422 13.22 5.21 -29.73
N LYS A 423 12.52 5.46 -28.62
CA LYS A 423 13.08 5.98 -27.35
C LYS A 423 13.46 4.90 -26.33
N THR A 424 13.36 3.61 -26.69
CA THR A 424 13.64 2.47 -25.79
C THR A 424 15.04 2.49 -25.15
N HIS A 425 16.03 3.10 -25.82
CA HIS A 425 17.40 3.21 -25.33
C HIS A 425 17.56 4.18 -24.15
N LEU A 426 16.56 5.03 -23.89
CA LEU A 426 16.56 6.01 -22.81
C LEU A 426 16.13 5.43 -21.46
N LEU A 427 15.67 4.18 -21.41
CA LEU A 427 15.17 3.55 -20.20
C LEU A 427 16.27 3.37 -19.14
N PRO A 428 16.19 4.04 -17.97
CA PRO A 428 17.17 3.87 -16.90
C PRO A 428 17.10 2.50 -16.23
N PHE A 429 15.89 1.93 -16.18
CA PHE A 429 15.61 0.61 -15.66
C PHE A 429 14.73 -0.15 -16.65
N LYS A 430 15.17 -1.36 -17.01
CA LYS A 430 14.46 -2.23 -17.93
C LYS A 430 13.77 -3.35 -17.17
N ASN A 431 12.43 -3.38 -17.22
CA ASN A 431 11.64 -4.51 -16.74
C ASN A 431 11.95 -5.75 -17.58
N TRP A 432 12.62 -6.72 -16.97
CA TRP A 432 13.05 -7.97 -17.60
C TRP A 432 11.88 -8.94 -17.90
N THR A 433 10.72 -8.73 -17.30
CA THR A 433 9.52 -9.55 -17.56
C THR A 433 8.73 -9.07 -18.78
N TYR A 434 9.02 -7.89 -19.32
CA TYR A 434 8.35 -7.38 -20.51
C TYR A 434 8.66 -8.24 -21.75
N PRO A 435 7.66 -8.58 -22.61
CA PRO A 435 6.28 -8.11 -22.60
C PRO A 435 5.30 -8.92 -21.74
N TYR A 436 5.68 -10.13 -21.33
CA TYR A 436 4.74 -11.07 -20.70
C TYR A 436 4.27 -10.64 -19.30
N GLY A 437 5.15 -10.05 -18.49
CA GLY A 437 4.86 -9.66 -17.10
C GLY A 437 3.65 -8.73 -16.97
N PRO A 438 3.62 -7.56 -17.64
CA PRO A 438 2.45 -6.68 -17.61
C PRO A 438 1.15 -7.34 -18.10
N TRP A 439 1.21 -8.18 -19.13
CA TRP A 439 0.03 -8.94 -19.59
C TRP A 439 -0.46 -9.95 -18.56
N ILE A 440 0.46 -10.68 -17.93
CA ILE A 440 0.15 -11.62 -16.84
C ILE A 440 -0.52 -10.88 -15.69
N CYS A 441 0.01 -9.70 -15.30
CA CYS A 441 -0.59 -8.87 -14.26
C CYS A 441 -2.04 -8.49 -14.60
N VAL A 442 -2.31 -8.01 -15.82
CA VAL A 442 -3.67 -7.64 -16.25
C VAL A 442 -4.60 -8.85 -16.25
N ILE A 443 -4.19 -9.96 -16.89
CA ILE A 443 -5.04 -11.14 -17.08
C ILE A 443 -5.32 -11.83 -15.74
N LEU A 444 -4.28 -12.07 -14.93
CA LEU A 444 -4.46 -12.76 -13.65
C LEU A 444 -5.25 -11.93 -12.66
N ASN A 445 -4.97 -10.64 -12.50
CA ASN A 445 -5.80 -9.81 -11.60
C ASN A 445 -7.24 -9.73 -12.07
N SER A 446 -7.49 -9.57 -13.38
CA SER A 446 -8.86 -9.55 -13.90
C SER A 446 -9.59 -10.86 -13.60
N PHE A 447 -8.90 -11.99 -13.71
CA PHE A 447 -9.44 -13.29 -13.34
C PHE A 447 -9.68 -13.41 -11.83
N LEU A 448 -8.73 -13.00 -10.99
CA LEU A 448 -8.83 -13.08 -9.53
C LEU A 448 -9.98 -12.21 -8.99
N VAL A 449 -10.13 -10.99 -9.49
CA VAL A 449 -11.25 -10.09 -9.18
C VAL A 449 -12.59 -10.79 -9.41
N LEU A 450 -12.72 -11.55 -10.50
CA LEU A 450 -13.95 -12.28 -10.83
C LEU A 450 -14.15 -13.53 -9.98
N VAL A 451 -13.08 -14.25 -9.63
CA VAL A 451 -13.16 -15.55 -8.95
C VAL A 451 -13.22 -15.42 -7.43
N GLN A 452 -12.62 -14.41 -6.83
CA GLN A 452 -12.50 -14.32 -5.36
C GLN A 452 -13.84 -14.27 -4.62
N GLY A 453 -14.89 -13.77 -5.27
CA GLY A 453 -16.27 -13.78 -4.73
C GLY A 453 -17.01 -15.11 -4.93
N TRP A 454 -16.34 -16.21 -5.31
CA TRP A 454 -17.00 -17.51 -5.53
C TRP A 454 -17.91 -17.94 -4.38
N SER A 455 -17.51 -17.66 -3.14
CA SER A 455 -18.28 -17.97 -1.93
C SER A 455 -19.63 -17.25 -1.86
N CYS A 456 -19.82 -16.14 -2.57
CA CYS A 456 -21.12 -15.46 -2.63
C CYS A 456 -22.09 -16.11 -3.64
N PHE A 457 -21.61 -17.00 -4.51
CA PHE A 457 -22.46 -17.71 -5.49
C PHE A 457 -22.80 -19.13 -5.06
N SER A 458 -21.90 -19.81 -4.35
CA SER A 458 -22.02 -21.22 -3.99
C SER A 458 -21.71 -21.46 -2.51
N PRO A 459 -22.52 -22.25 -1.78
CA PRO A 459 -23.64 -23.06 -2.27
C PRO A 459 -24.98 -22.31 -2.41
N LYS A 460 -25.11 -21.12 -1.82
CA LYS A 460 -26.28 -20.24 -1.94
C LYS A 460 -25.82 -18.82 -2.26
N PHE A 461 -26.62 -18.10 -3.01
CA PHE A 461 -26.33 -16.70 -3.31
C PHE A 461 -26.46 -15.83 -2.06
N ASP A 462 -25.37 -15.16 -1.68
CA ASP A 462 -25.34 -14.17 -0.60
C ASP A 462 -25.13 -12.77 -1.18
N GLY A 463 -26.21 -11.98 -1.20
CA GLY A 463 -26.19 -10.62 -1.73
C GLY A 463 -25.26 -9.68 -0.96
N VAL A 464 -25.06 -9.88 0.35
CA VAL A 464 -24.19 -8.99 1.15
C VAL A 464 -22.72 -9.22 0.79
N SER A 465 -22.31 -10.48 0.72
CA SER A 465 -20.96 -10.85 0.25
C SER A 465 -20.75 -10.47 -1.22
N PHE A 466 -21.75 -10.63 -2.08
CA PHE A 466 -21.66 -10.22 -3.49
C PHE A 466 -21.36 -8.72 -3.61
N VAL A 467 -22.10 -7.87 -2.90
CA VAL A 467 -21.82 -6.43 -2.89
C VAL A 467 -20.42 -6.17 -2.30
N SER A 468 -20.04 -6.86 -1.23
CA SER A 468 -18.70 -6.74 -0.62
C SER A 468 -17.56 -6.98 -1.61
N PHE A 469 -17.66 -8.02 -2.45
CA PHE A 469 -16.59 -8.41 -3.36
C PHE A 469 -16.59 -7.65 -4.69
N TYR A 470 -17.73 -7.09 -5.11
CA TYR A 470 -17.89 -6.59 -6.48
C TYR A 470 -18.34 -5.14 -6.61
N ILE A 471 -18.72 -4.44 -5.54
CA ILE A 471 -19.25 -3.06 -5.62
C ILE A 471 -18.28 -2.08 -6.27
N GLU A 472 -16.97 -2.28 -6.14
CA GLU A 472 -15.99 -1.37 -6.71
C GLU A 472 -15.92 -1.41 -8.24
N LEU A 473 -16.22 -2.54 -8.87
CA LEU A 473 -16.19 -2.68 -10.33
C LEU A 473 -17.17 -1.71 -11.03
N PRO A 474 -18.48 -1.73 -10.72
CA PRO A 474 -19.41 -0.78 -11.32
C PRO A 474 -19.12 0.65 -10.88
N VAL A 475 -18.60 0.88 -9.66
CA VAL A 475 -18.25 2.23 -9.19
C VAL A 475 -17.11 2.81 -10.02
N MET A 476 -15.99 2.11 -10.16
CA MET A 476 -14.86 2.58 -10.97
C MET A 476 -15.26 2.75 -12.44
N LEU A 477 -16.05 1.82 -13.00
CA LEU A 477 -16.57 1.92 -14.36
C LEU A 477 -17.47 3.14 -14.53
N LEU A 478 -18.37 3.40 -13.60
CA LEU A 478 -19.25 4.57 -13.61
C LEU A 478 -18.43 5.85 -13.54
N MET A 479 -17.43 5.94 -12.66
CA MET A 479 -16.54 7.09 -12.56
C MET A 479 -15.82 7.36 -13.88
N PHE A 480 -15.27 6.32 -14.50
CA PHE A 480 -14.63 6.41 -15.81
C PHE A 480 -15.60 6.91 -16.89
N VAL A 481 -16.77 6.28 -17.02
CA VAL A 481 -17.75 6.61 -18.06
C VAL A 481 -18.30 8.03 -17.87
N VAL A 482 -18.67 8.41 -16.65
CA VAL A 482 -19.22 9.74 -16.36
C VAL A 482 -18.19 10.82 -16.67
N TRP A 483 -16.94 10.66 -16.22
CA TRP A 483 -15.89 11.64 -16.51
C TRP A 483 -15.61 11.73 -18.01
N LYS A 484 -15.51 10.58 -18.70
CA LYS A 484 -15.30 10.52 -20.14
C LYS A 484 -16.40 11.23 -20.92
N LEU A 485 -17.67 11.08 -20.51
CA LEU A 485 -18.81 11.73 -21.18
C LEU A 485 -18.88 13.24 -20.89
N VAL A 486 -18.64 13.65 -19.64
CA VAL A 486 -18.71 15.06 -19.23
C VAL A 486 -17.54 15.86 -19.77
N LYS A 487 -16.32 15.32 -19.70
CA LYS A 487 -15.09 16.00 -20.13
C LYS A 487 -14.68 15.67 -21.56
N LYS A 488 -15.35 14.70 -22.21
CA LYS A 488 -15.10 14.28 -23.59
C LYS A 488 -13.62 13.93 -23.84
N THR A 489 -13.02 13.23 -22.88
CA THR A 489 -11.61 12.81 -22.93
C THR A 489 -11.39 11.79 -24.05
N LYS A 490 -10.15 11.72 -24.54
CA LYS A 490 -9.74 10.80 -25.60
C LYS A 490 -8.57 9.95 -25.12
N PHE A 491 -8.50 8.73 -25.64
CA PHE A 491 -7.33 7.88 -25.43
C PHE A 491 -6.10 8.52 -26.08
N VAL A 492 -5.00 8.51 -25.35
CA VAL A 492 -3.73 9.11 -25.80
C VAL A 492 -3.14 8.26 -26.92
N GLY A 493 -2.90 8.82 -28.09
CA GLY A 493 -2.28 8.09 -29.21
C GLY A 493 -0.85 7.66 -28.88
N LEU A 494 -0.44 6.46 -29.29
CA LEU A 494 0.92 5.94 -28.98
C LEU A 494 2.04 6.80 -29.62
N SER A 495 1.78 7.39 -30.79
CA SER A 495 2.71 8.26 -31.51
C SER A 495 2.84 9.66 -30.89
N GLU A 496 1.80 10.13 -30.22
CA GLU A 496 1.69 11.47 -29.64
C GLU A 496 1.88 11.46 -28.12
N MET A 497 2.14 10.28 -27.54
CA MET A 497 2.31 10.12 -26.10
C MET A 497 3.51 10.94 -25.61
N ASP A 498 3.27 11.79 -24.62
CA ASP A 498 4.31 12.61 -24.01
C ASP A 498 5.30 11.73 -23.23
N LEU A 499 6.50 11.59 -23.80
CA LEU A 499 7.66 10.89 -23.23
C LEU A 499 8.86 11.84 -23.07
N GLU A 500 8.63 13.14 -22.89
CA GLU A 500 9.69 14.16 -22.77
C GLU A 500 9.57 14.98 -21.49
N THR A 501 8.35 15.36 -21.09
CA THR A 501 8.13 16.16 -19.90
C THR A 501 8.45 15.36 -18.63
N ASP A 502 9.18 15.96 -17.68
CA ASP A 502 9.61 15.34 -16.41
C ASP A 502 10.49 14.09 -16.55
N VAL A 503 11.08 13.86 -17.72
CA VAL A 503 12.02 12.74 -17.93
C VAL A 503 13.37 13.09 -17.33
N HIS A 504 13.91 12.19 -16.51
CA HIS A 504 15.25 12.36 -15.96
C HIS A 504 16.31 12.04 -17.02
N THR A 505 17.04 13.05 -17.50
CA THR A 505 18.22 12.86 -18.36
C THR A 505 19.38 12.31 -17.52
N ILE A 506 20.02 11.25 -17.99
CA ILE A 506 21.14 10.62 -17.26
C ILE A 506 22.35 11.54 -17.35
N GLU A 507 22.62 12.33 -16.32
CA GLU A 507 23.95 12.94 -16.15
C GLU A 507 24.98 11.87 -15.75
N GLU A 508 26.20 12.07 -16.25
CA GLU A 508 27.30 11.11 -16.37
C GLU A 508 27.58 10.25 -15.12
N LYS A 509 27.97 8.99 -15.37
CA LYS A 509 28.29 7.98 -14.35
C LYS A 509 29.38 8.45 -13.37
N VAL A 510 29.01 8.94 -12.20
CA VAL A 510 29.90 8.89 -11.03
C VAL A 510 30.01 7.44 -10.57
N THR A 511 31.22 6.90 -10.66
CA THR A 511 31.63 5.55 -10.26
C THR A 511 31.32 5.30 -8.78
N GLU A 512 30.41 4.36 -8.47
CA GLU A 512 30.20 3.89 -7.09
C GLU A 512 31.44 3.09 -6.63
N GLU A 513 32.11 3.55 -5.56
CA GLU A 513 33.23 2.82 -4.94
C GLU A 513 32.76 1.49 -4.30
N THR A 514 33.23 0.38 -4.86
CA THR A 514 32.95 -0.98 -4.40
C THR A 514 33.85 -1.39 -3.22
N GLY A 515 33.52 -0.94 -2.01
CA GLY A 515 34.18 -1.36 -0.76
C GLY A 515 33.39 -2.39 0.06
N TRP A 516 34.05 -3.20 0.90
CA TRP A 516 33.37 -4.11 1.85
C TRP A 516 32.46 -3.34 2.81
N LYS A 517 32.91 -2.19 3.33
CA LYS A 517 32.06 -1.31 4.15
C LYS A 517 30.78 -0.88 3.42
N THR A 518 30.84 -0.69 2.09
CA THR A 518 29.67 -0.46 1.24
C THR A 518 28.81 -1.72 1.12
N LYS A 519 29.38 -2.93 0.99
CA LYS A 519 28.62 -4.18 1.00
C LYS A 519 27.89 -4.45 2.32
N VAL A 520 28.54 -4.23 3.47
CA VAL A 520 27.89 -4.40 4.79
C VAL A 520 26.85 -3.30 5.01
N LYS A 521 27.17 -2.04 4.67
CA LYS A 521 26.19 -0.96 4.69
C LYS A 521 25.03 -1.25 3.74
N ASN A 522 25.27 -1.85 2.57
CA ASN A 522 24.24 -2.24 1.62
C ASN A 522 23.41 -3.40 2.15
N VAL A 523 23.99 -4.41 2.82
CA VAL A 523 23.24 -5.51 3.46
C VAL A 523 22.39 -4.99 4.61
N VAL A 524 22.90 -4.05 5.41
CA VAL A 524 22.14 -3.41 6.49
C VAL A 524 21.07 -2.47 5.92
N THR A 525 21.36 -1.71 4.86
CA THR A 525 20.36 -0.89 4.12
C THR A 525 19.47 -1.75 3.19
N TRP A 526 19.69 -3.07 3.16
CA TRP A 526 18.91 -4.05 2.40
C TRP A 526 18.00 -4.86 3.32
N LEU A 527 18.38 -5.01 4.60
CA LEU A 527 17.54 -5.54 5.68
C LEU A 527 16.70 -4.45 6.37
N PHE A 528 17.15 -3.20 6.38
CA PHE A 528 16.54 -2.01 7.01
C PHE A 528 16.58 -0.82 6.05
#